data_AF-A0A1V5Y465-F1
#
_entry.id   AF-A0A1V5Y465-F1
#
_cell.length_a   1.000
_cell.length_b   1.000
_cell.length_c   1.000
_cell.angle_alpha   90.00
_cell.angle_beta   90.00
_cell.angle_gamma   90.00
#
_symmetry.space_group_name_H-M   'P 1'
#
loop_
_entity.id
_entity.type
_entity.pdbx_description
1 polymer ?
#
loop_
_entity_poly.entity_id
_entity_poly.type
_entity_poly.pdbx_seq_one_letter_code
_entity_poly.pdbx_strand_id
1 'polypeptide(L)'
;MLIRDLMLHLKSLLWCLAKDSKRYNLNLIMDSLNSRQVPESIQRTPLGRNLLFLIDELACCGGFPDVLSALKKIPKCECSIDTPMGPIEMGQYLVTIKKIEQLPVGSYGVISFISKDRLMGLFYSEGAGIVEKKFKMDQIKIIKGTLIDLSTIKCLGTEKQ
;
A
#
# COMPACT_ATOMS: atom_id res chain seq x y z
N MET A 1 -1.60 -18.99 0.15
CA MET A 1 -1.41 -17.57 -0.18
C MET A 1 -0.71 -16.91 1.00
N LEU A 2 0.53 -16.42 0.83
CA LEU A 2 1.21 -15.73 1.91
C LEU A 2 0.68 -14.28 1.92
N ILE A 3 -0.24 -13.97 2.83
CA ILE A 3 -0.75 -12.61 3.11
C ILE A 3 0.36 -11.56 3.15
N ARG A 4 1.55 -11.99 3.61
CA ARG A 4 2.78 -11.23 3.62
C ARG A 4 3.16 -10.68 2.24
N ASP A 5 3.03 -11.45 1.16
CA ASP A 5 3.43 -11.03 -0.19
C ASP A 5 2.49 -9.95 -0.73
N LEU A 6 1.16 -10.14 -0.59
CA LEU A 6 0.17 -9.10 -0.90
C LEU A 6 0.45 -7.80 -0.15
N MET A 7 0.70 -7.89 1.16
CA MET A 7 1.01 -6.70 1.96
C MET A 7 2.32 -6.03 1.54
N LEU A 8 3.34 -6.81 1.16
CA LEU A 8 4.58 -6.26 0.64
C LEU A 8 4.31 -5.52 -0.68
N HIS A 9 3.66 -6.14 -1.66
CA HIS A 9 3.35 -5.49 -2.93
C HIS A 9 2.54 -4.18 -2.74
N LEU A 10 1.58 -4.15 -1.80
CA LEU A 10 0.87 -2.93 -1.42
C LEU A 10 1.79 -1.89 -0.76
N LYS A 11 2.66 -2.30 0.18
CA LYS A 11 3.67 -1.42 0.78
C LYS A 11 4.52 -0.75 -0.31
N SER A 12 5.03 -1.52 -1.26
CA SER A 12 5.87 -0.99 -2.33
C SER A 12 5.11 0.04 -3.13
N LEU A 13 3.86 -0.27 -3.53
CA LEU A 13 3.05 0.64 -4.34
C LEU A 13 2.80 1.97 -3.62
N LEU A 14 2.32 1.89 -2.38
CA LEU A 14 2.00 3.07 -1.58
C LEU A 14 3.24 3.91 -1.26
N TRP A 15 4.34 3.27 -0.92
CA TRP A 15 5.60 3.96 -0.63
C TRP A 15 6.14 4.69 -1.88
N CYS A 16 6.14 4.02 -3.04
CA CYS A 16 6.59 4.62 -4.30
C CYS A 16 5.73 5.84 -4.69
N LEU A 17 4.40 5.70 -4.60
CA LEU A 17 3.48 6.79 -4.91
C LEU A 17 3.60 7.97 -3.93
N ALA A 18 3.83 7.68 -2.64
CA ALA A 18 3.98 8.71 -1.63
C ALA A 18 5.31 9.46 -1.74
N LYS A 19 6.41 8.76 -2.03
CA LYS A 19 7.77 9.35 -2.07
C LYS A 19 8.12 9.97 -3.43
N ASP A 20 7.54 9.49 -4.52
CA ASP A 20 7.84 9.96 -5.87
C ASP A 20 6.55 10.18 -6.69
N SER A 21 5.65 10.97 -6.12
CA SER A 21 4.31 11.27 -6.67
C SER A 21 4.33 11.91 -8.06
N LYS A 22 5.45 12.49 -8.48
CA LYS A 22 5.63 13.10 -9.81
C LYS A 22 6.01 12.08 -10.89
N ARG A 23 6.63 10.95 -10.51
CA ARG A 23 7.15 9.95 -11.46
C ARG A 23 6.14 8.84 -11.78
N TYR A 24 5.24 8.55 -10.86
CA TYR A 24 4.22 7.51 -11.05
C TYR A 24 2.88 8.09 -11.47
N ASN A 25 2.33 7.58 -12.56
CA ASN A 25 0.99 7.98 -13.02
C ASN A 25 -0.08 7.31 -12.13
N LEU A 26 -0.48 7.99 -11.07
CA LEU A 26 -1.53 7.53 -10.15
C LEU A 26 -2.81 7.14 -10.89
N ASN A 27 -3.17 7.88 -11.96
CA ASN A 27 -4.34 7.57 -12.77
C ASN A 27 -4.18 6.22 -13.48
N LEU A 28 -3.02 5.96 -14.10
CA LEU A 28 -2.74 4.65 -14.73
C LEU A 28 -2.91 3.48 -13.74
N ILE A 29 -2.42 3.65 -12.51
CA ILE A 29 -2.53 2.63 -11.46
C ILE A 29 -3.98 2.44 -11.05
N MET A 30 -4.69 3.53 -10.79
CA MET A 30 -6.11 3.49 -10.43
C MET A 30 -6.97 2.89 -11.54
N ASP A 31 -6.74 3.27 -12.79
CA ASP A 31 -7.44 2.74 -13.96
C ASP A 31 -7.15 1.25 -14.16
N SER A 32 -5.92 0.82 -13.91
CA SER A 32 -5.56 -0.60 -13.99
C SER A 32 -6.28 -1.43 -12.92
N LEU A 33 -6.36 -0.91 -11.69
CA LEU A 33 -7.09 -1.57 -10.60
C LEU A 33 -8.62 -1.55 -10.82
N ASN A 34 -9.17 -0.45 -11.35
CA ASN A 34 -10.60 -0.33 -11.67
C ASN A 34 -11.02 -1.28 -12.80
N SER A 35 -10.25 -1.31 -13.89
CA SER A 35 -10.49 -2.17 -15.05
C SER A 35 -10.05 -3.61 -14.84
N ARG A 36 -9.27 -3.88 -13.79
CA ARG A 36 -8.63 -5.17 -13.49
C ARG A 36 -7.74 -5.65 -14.64
N GLN A 37 -7.12 -4.71 -15.34
CA GLN A 37 -6.25 -4.96 -16.48
C GLN A 37 -5.04 -4.03 -16.42
N VAL A 38 -3.88 -4.50 -16.87
CA VAL A 38 -2.68 -3.69 -16.98
C VAL A 38 -2.39 -3.45 -18.46
N PRO A 39 -2.18 -2.20 -18.91
CA PRO A 39 -1.87 -1.92 -20.32
C PRO A 39 -0.62 -2.65 -20.79
N GLU A 40 -0.68 -3.24 -21.99
CA GLU A 40 0.40 -4.06 -22.55
C GLU A 40 1.75 -3.33 -22.56
N SER A 41 1.73 -2.02 -22.80
CA SER A 41 2.92 -1.16 -22.83
C SER A 41 3.72 -1.16 -21.53
N ILE A 42 3.09 -1.47 -20.39
CA ILE A 42 3.76 -1.52 -19.08
C ILE A 42 3.81 -2.91 -18.45
N GLN A 43 3.10 -3.92 -18.97
CA GLN A 43 3.01 -5.25 -18.34
C GLN A 43 4.38 -5.89 -18.02
N ARG A 44 5.37 -5.71 -18.91
CA ARG A 44 6.72 -6.29 -18.73
C ARG A 44 7.59 -5.54 -17.74
N THR A 45 7.18 -4.33 -17.36
CA THR A 45 7.92 -3.46 -16.46
C THR A 45 7.65 -3.86 -14.99
N PRO A 46 8.53 -3.55 -14.03
CA PRO A 46 8.30 -3.87 -12.62
C PRO A 46 6.94 -3.44 -12.04
N LEU A 47 6.51 -2.19 -12.29
CA LEU A 47 5.19 -1.67 -11.96
C LEU A 47 4.08 -2.51 -12.58
N GLY A 48 4.19 -2.87 -13.86
CA GLY A 48 3.20 -3.72 -14.52
C GLY A 48 3.09 -5.09 -13.88
N ARG A 49 4.22 -5.74 -13.59
CA ARG A 49 4.25 -7.01 -12.86
C ARG A 49 3.67 -6.90 -11.45
N ASN A 50 3.98 -5.81 -10.74
CA ASN A 50 3.42 -5.53 -9.43
C ASN A 50 1.89 -5.33 -9.49
N LEU A 51 1.39 -4.59 -10.48
CA LEU A 51 -0.05 -4.37 -10.68
C LEU A 51 -0.77 -5.65 -11.08
N LEU A 52 -0.18 -6.47 -11.96
CA LEU A 52 -0.74 -7.77 -12.33
C LEU A 52 -0.89 -8.67 -11.11
N PHE A 53 0.15 -8.77 -10.27
CA PHE A 53 0.09 -9.53 -9.02
C PHE A 53 -0.99 -8.98 -8.08
N LEU A 54 -1.03 -7.66 -7.87
CA LEU A 54 -2.04 -7.04 -7.00
C LEU A 54 -3.47 -7.26 -7.50
N ILE A 55 -3.71 -7.19 -8.82
CA ILE A 55 -5.04 -7.42 -9.40
C ILE A 55 -5.49 -8.86 -9.16
N ASP A 56 -4.63 -9.83 -9.38
CA ASP A 56 -4.93 -11.26 -9.19
C ASP A 56 -5.25 -11.56 -7.71
N GLU A 57 -4.38 -11.10 -6.82
CA GLU A 57 -4.52 -11.33 -5.37
C GLU A 57 -5.76 -10.62 -4.80
N LEU A 58 -6.03 -9.37 -5.19
CA LEU A 58 -7.22 -8.63 -4.75
C LEU A 58 -8.51 -9.21 -5.31
N ALA A 59 -8.48 -9.86 -6.48
CA ALA A 59 -9.63 -10.58 -7.00
C ALA A 59 -9.97 -11.80 -6.14
N CYS A 60 -8.96 -12.47 -5.60
CA CYS A 60 -9.13 -13.65 -4.73
C CYS A 60 -9.61 -13.28 -3.32
N CYS A 61 -9.00 -12.28 -2.69
CA CYS A 61 -9.30 -11.94 -1.30
C CYS A 61 -10.36 -10.85 -1.11
N GLY A 62 -10.68 -10.09 -2.16
CA GLY A 62 -11.45 -8.86 -2.01
C GLY A 62 -10.60 -7.73 -1.43
N GLY A 63 -10.94 -6.48 -1.77
CA GLY A 63 -10.17 -5.32 -1.30
C GLY A 63 -9.94 -4.22 -2.32
N PHE A 64 -10.38 -4.40 -3.57
CA PHE A 64 -10.33 -3.34 -4.58
C PHE A 64 -10.92 -2.00 -4.07
N PRO A 65 -12.12 -1.97 -3.44
CA PRO A 65 -12.70 -0.71 -2.98
C PRO A 65 -11.82 0.03 -1.97
N ASP A 66 -11.29 -0.69 -0.98
CA ASP A 66 -10.42 -0.14 0.07
C ASP A 66 -9.08 0.34 -0.48
N VAL A 67 -8.44 -0.45 -1.35
CA VAL A 67 -7.18 -0.06 -2.01
C VAL A 67 -7.39 1.18 -2.88
N LEU A 68 -8.44 1.21 -3.71
CA LEU A 68 -8.77 2.37 -4.55
C LEU A 68 -9.11 3.61 -3.71
N SER A 69 -9.83 3.44 -2.61
CA SER A 69 -10.13 4.50 -1.65
C SER A 69 -8.85 5.09 -1.05
N ALA A 70 -7.91 4.25 -0.63
CA ALA A 70 -6.61 4.68 -0.13
C ALA A 70 -5.81 5.45 -1.18
N LEU A 71 -5.71 4.92 -2.41
CA LEU A 71 -4.98 5.56 -3.51
C LEU A 71 -5.48 6.98 -3.83
N LYS A 72 -6.80 7.19 -3.82
CA LYS A 72 -7.44 8.50 -4.04
C LYS A 72 -7.02 9.56 -3.02
N LYS A 73 -6.56 9.15 -1.83
CA LYS A 73 -6.18 10.06 -0.75
C LYS A 73 -4.71 10.45 -0.81
N ILE A 74 -3.87 9.71 -1.54
CA ILE A 74 -2.42 9.96 -1.65
C ILE A 74 -2.06 11.42 -1.96
N PRO A 75 -2.72 12.11 -2.91
CA PRO A 75 -2.39 13.51 -3.21
C PRO A 75 -2.57 14.48 -2.03
N LYS A 76 -3.30 14.06 -0.99
CA LYS A 76 -3.60 14.84 0.22
C LYS A 76 -2.87 14.30 1.45
N CYS A 77 -2.04 13.26 1.30
CA CYS A 77 -1.30 12.66 2.40
C CYS A 77 0.00 13.40 2.68
N GLU A 78 0.36 13.44 3.96
CA GLU A 78 1.75 13.63 4.36
C GLU A 78 2.54 12.36 4.03
N CYS A 79 3.74 12.50 3.47
CA CYS A 79 4.58 11.33 3.13
C CYS A 79 5.15 10.66 4.39
N SER A 80 5.35 11.45 5.45
CA SER A 80 5.91 11.01 6.72
C SER A 80 5.59 12.01 7.83
N ILE A 81 5.50 11.51 9.07
CA ILE A 81 5.46 12.31 10.29
C ILE A 81 6.49 11.81 11.29
N ASP A 82 7.09 12.73 12.04
CA ASP A 82 7.95 12.37 13.16
C ASP A 82 7.12 12.15 14.41
N THR A 83 7.42 11.08 15.13
CA THR A 83 6.81 10.79 16.44
C THR A 83 7.89 10.53 17.49
N PRO A 84 7.56 10.59 18.79
CA PRO A 84 8.51 10.22 19.84
C PRO A 84 9.06 8.79 19.71
N MET A 85 8.37 7.91 18.98
CA MET A 85 8.79 6.53 18.72
C MET A 85 9.60 6.37 17.42
N GLY A 86 9.83 7.46 16.69
CA GLY A 86 10.52 7.52 15.41
C GLY A 86 9.61 7.94 14.24
N PRO A 87 10.18 8.04 13.03
CA PRO A 87 9.44 8.46 11.85
C PRO A 87 8.46 7.38 11.39
N ILE A 88 7.24 7.83 11.09
CA ILE A 88 6.19 7.03 10.45
C ILE A 88 6.09 7.48 9.01
N GLU A 89 6.01 6.53 8.10
CA GLU A 89 5.94 6.81 6.67
C GLU A 89 4.83 6.01 5.99
N MET A 90 4.27 6.59 4.96
CA MET A 90 3.30 5.90 4.11
C MET A 90 3.96 4.66 3.47
N GLY A 91 3.20 3.56 3.40
CA GLY A 91 3.67 2.26 2.95
C GLY A 91 4.46 1.48 4.00
N GLN A 92 4.70 1.98 5.21
CA GLN A 92 5.33 1.16 6.25
C GLN A 92 4.47 -0.06 6.62
N TYR A 93 5.14 -1.19 6.82
CA TYR A 93 4.51 -2.43 7.23
C TYR A 93 4.31 -2.45 8.74
N LEU A 94 3.16 -2.92 9.19
CA LEU A 94 2.78 -2.94 10.59
C LEU A 94 2.02 -4.20 10.97
N VAL A 95 1.94 -4.44 12.27
CA VAL A 95 1.11 -5.48 12.86
C VAL A 95 0.34 -4.91 14.05
N THR A 96 -0.89 -5.35 14.24
CA THR A 96 -1.69 -4.96 15.41
C THR A 96 -1.18 -5.65 16.67
N ILE A 97 -1.00 -4.87 17.74
CA ILE A 97 -0.66 -5.36 19.09
C ILE A 97 -1.80 -5.18 20.08
N LYS A 98 -2.81 -4.37 19.71
CA LYS A 98 -4.10 -4.26 20.39
C LYS A 98 -5.21 -4.40 19.34
N LYS A 99 -6.41 -4.74 19.81
CA LYS A 99 -7.60 -4.80 18.95
C LYS A 99 -7.84 -3.44 18.30
N ILE A 100 -8.00 -3.44 16.98
CA ILE A 100 -8.54 -2.33 16.19
C ILE A 100 -9.91 -2.81 15.73
N GLU A 101 -10.88 -1.92 15.57
CA GLU A 101 -12.25 -2.26 15.17
C GLU A 101 -12.34 -3.43 14.17
N GLN A 102 -12.94 -4.55 14.60
CA GLN A 102 -13.10 -5.80 13.83
C GLN A 102 -11.80 -6.48 13.36
N LEU A 103 -10.63 -5.98 13.73
CA LEU A 103 -9.32 -6.56 13.47
C LEU A 103 -8.74 -7.22 14.75
N PRO A 104 -8.41 -8.52 14.73
CA PRO A 104 -7.76 -9.19 15.84
C PRO A 104 -6.32 -8.68 16.05
N VAL A 105 -5.74 -8.99 17.22
CA VAL A 105 -4.31 -8.81 17.48
C VAL A 105 -3.51 -9.73 16.56
N GLY A 106 -2.39 -9.26 16.00
CA GLY A 106 -1.59 -10.00 15.04
C GLY A 106 -1.97 -9.75 13.58
N SER A 107 -2.96 -8.89 13.30
CA SER A 107 -3.33 -8.53 11.93
C SER A 107 -2.25 -7.70 11.27
N TYR A 108 -1.85 -8.08 10.06
CA TYR A 108 -0.86 -7.36 9.28
C TYR A 108 -1.50 -6.28 8.42
N GLY A 109 -0.77 -5.19 8.21
CA GLY A 109 -1.23 -4.10 7.36
C GLY A 109 -0.12 -3.17 6.90
N VAL A 110 -0.50 -2.22 6.07
CA VAL A 110 0.36 -1.17 5.54
C VAL A 110 -0.26 0.20 5.77
N ILE A 111 0.57 1.19 6.10
CA ILE A 111 0.09 2.57 6.28
C ILE A 111 -0.35 3.13 4.93
N SER A 112 -1.62 3.51 4.84
CA SER A 112 -2.24 3.97 3.60
C SER A 112 -2.56 5.46 3.60
N PHE A 113 -2.59 6.10 4.77
CA PHE A 113 -2.86 7.52 4.90
C PHE A 113 -2.21 8.10 6.14
N ILE A 114 -1.58 9.26 5.98
CA ILE A 114 -1.03 10.06 7.08
C ILE A 114 -1.51 11.50 6.96
N SER A 115 -1.93 12.06 8.08
CA SER A 115 -2.15 13.48 8.33
C SER A 115 -1.87 13.78 9.80
N LYS A 116 -1.68 15.06 10.15
CA LYS A 116 -1.50 15.52 11.54
C LYS A 116 -2.40 14.84 12.58
N ASP A 117 -3.68 14.65 12.26
CA ASP A 117 -4.68 14.17 13.24
C ASP A 117 -5.16 12.73 12.99
N ARG A 118 -4.67 12.08 11.93
CA ARG A 118 -5.25 10.79 11.49
C ARG A 118 -4.25 9.91 10.77
N LEU A 119 -4.18 8.66 11.23
CA LEU A 119 -3.51 7.54 10.57
C LEU A 119 -4.54 6.53 10.10
N MET A 120 -4.35 6.01 8.88
CA MET A 120 -5.11 4.86 8.38
C MET A 120 -4.18 3.82 7.79
N GLY A 121 -4.61 2.56 7.86
CA GLY A 121 -3.89 1.44 7.26
C GLY A 121 -4.84 0.53 6.50
N LEU A 122 -4.31 -0.10 5.47
CA LEU A 122 -4.93 -1.24 4.81
C LEU A 122 -4.47 -2.50 5.54
N PHE A 123 -5.42 -3.27 6.06
CA PHE A 123 -5.17 -4.49 6.82
C PHE A 123 -5.76 -5.68 6.09
N TYR A 124 -5.09 -6.81 6.18
CA TYR A 124 -5.72 -8.08 5.81
C TYR A 124 -6.57 -8.58 6.97
N SER A 125 -7.84 -8.87 6.69
CA SER A 125 -8.80 -9.50 7.59
C SER A 125 -9.25 -10.83 6.99
N GLU A 126 -9.14 -11.91 7.77
CA GLU A 126 -9.72 -13.20 7.37
C GLU A 126 -11.22 -13.05 7.11
N GLY A 127 -11.70 -13.61 6.00
CA GLY A 127 -13.11 -13.56 5.58
C GLY A 127 -13.59 -12.24 4.96
N ALA A 128 -12.89 -11.12 5.18
CA ALA A 128 -13.27 -9.80 4.64
C ALA A 128 -12.28 -9.23 3.62
N GLY A 129 -11.09 -9.82 3.48
CA GLY A 129 -10.08 -9.36 2.53
C GLY A 129 -9.28 -8.17 3.04
N ILE A 130 -8.98 -7.23 2.15
CA ILE A 130 -8.34 -5.97 2.55
C ILE A 130 -9.38 -4.97 3.02
N VAL A 131 -9.18 -4.43 4.21
CA VAL A 131 -10.03 -3.40 4.82
C VAL A 131 -9.19 -2.21 5.25
N GLU A 132 -9.70 -1.00 5.03
CA GLU A 132 -9.07 0.23 5.50
C GLU A 132 -9.58 0.59 6.91
N LYS A 133 -8.68 0.73 7.90
CA LYS A 133 -9.04 1.09 9.27
C LYS A 133 -8.21 2.25 9.81
N LYS A 134 -8.86 3.09 10.61
CA LYS A 134 -8.20 4.09 11.45
C LYS A 134 -7.55 3.41 12.64
N PHE A 135 -6.36 3.85 13.03
CA PHE A 135 -5.65 3.31 14.20
C PHE A 135 -4.90 4.39 14.97
N LYS A 136 -4.52 4.05 16.21
CA LYS A 136 -3.63 4.83 17.07
C LYS A 136 -2.27 4.13 17.19
N MET A 137 -1.24 4.90 17.51
CA MET A 137 0.13 4.39 17.59
C MET A 137 0.34 3.32 18.66
N ASP A 138 -0.40 3.39 19.77
CA ASP A 138 -0.32 2.40 20.84
C ASP A 138 -1.01 1.06 20.50
N GLN A 139 -1.69 0.98 19.35
CA GLN A 139 -2.38 -0.22 18.88
C GLN A 139 -1.56 -1.05 17.90
N ILE A 140 -0.45 -0.50 17.37
CA ILE A 140 0.35 -1.14 16.33
C ILE A 140 1.82 -1.23 16.71
N LYS A 141 2.54 -2.08 15.99
CA LYS A 141 4.00 -2.11 15.96
C LYS A 141 4.46 -2.03 14.50
N ILE A 142 5.36 -1.08 14.21
CA ILE A 142 6.00 -0.97 12.90
C ILE A 142 7.04 -2.08 12.75
N ILE A 143 6.98 -2.80 11.63
CA ILE A 143 7.93 -3.87 11.29
C ILE A 143 9.03 -3.27 10.40
N LYS A 144 10.19 -3.00 11.01
CA LYS A 144 11.39 -2.50 10.32
C LYS A 144 12.06 -3.62 9.51
N GLY A 145 12.79 -3.26 8.46
CA GLY A 145 13.60 -4.21 7.68
C GLY A 145 12.85 -5.10 6.69
N THR A 146 11.54 -4.88 6.49
CA THR A 146 10.84 -5.46 5.33
C THR A 146 11.26 -4.70 4.08
N LEU A 147 12.31 -5.20 3.44
CA LEU A 147 12.80 -4.70 2.16
C LEU A 147 11.97 -5.30 1.04
N ILE A 148 11.51 -4.42 0.17
CA ILE A 148 11.11 -4.77 -1.18
C ILE A 148 12.18 -4.14 -2.02
N ASP A 149 12.82 -4.93 -2.88
CA ASP A 149 13.79 -4.38 -3.82
C ASP A 149 13.09 -3.26 -4.60
N LEU A 150 13.63 -2.04 -4.52
CA LEU A 150 13.09 -0.88 -5.22
C LEU A 150 13.05 -1.10 -6.74
N SER A 151 13.78 -2.10 -7.27
CA SER A 151 13.62 -2.57 -8.64
C SER A 151 12.20 -3.04 -8.97
N THR A 152 11.41 -3.50 -7.98
CA THR A 152 10.07 -4.09 -8.14
C THR A 152 9.00 -3.10 -8.58
N ILE A 153 9.19 -1.79 -8.36
CA ILE A 153 8.29 -0.72 -8.85
C ILE A 153 9.05 0.36 -9.64
N LYS A 154 10.30 0.12 -10.06
CA LYS A 154 10.97 1.09 -10.96
C LYS A 154 10.37 1.02 -12.36
N CYS A 155 9.49 1.95 -12.73
CA CYS A 155 9.01 2.10 -14.12
C CYS A 155 8.89 3.54 -14.57
N LEU A 156 9.47 3.74 -15.76
CA LEU A 156 9.49 4.93 -16.61
C LEU A 156 9.95 6.21 -15.89
N GLY A 157 11.27 6.39 -15.88
CA GLY A 157 11.87 7.71 -15.93
C GLY A 157 13.06 7.68 -16.88
N THR A 158 12.84 8.27 -18.05
CA THR A 158 13.85 8.85 -18.97
C THR A 158 15.02 7.95 -19.38
N GLU A 159 14.83 7.15 -20.44
CA GLU A 159 15.90 7.10 -21.44
C GLU A 159 15.90 8.46 -22.12
N LYS A 160 16.87 9.31 -21.76
CA LYS A 160 17.20 10.47 -22.59
C LYS A 160 17.66 9.92 -23.94
N GLN A 161 16.99 10.32 -25.01
CA GLN A 161 17.63 10.42 -26.33
C GLN A 161 18.69 11.51 -26.28
#